data_AF-A0A1G5ZH58-F1
#
_entry.id   AF-A0A1G5ZH58-F1
#
_cell.length_a   1.000
_cell.length_b   1.000
_cell.length_c   1.000
_cell.angle_alpha   90.00
_cell.angle_beta   90.00
_cell.angle_gamma   90.00
#
_symmetry.space_group_name_H-M   'P 1'
#
loop_
_entity.id
_entity.type
_entity.pdbx_description
1 polymer ?
#
loop_
_entity_poly.entity_id
_entity_poly.type
_entity_poly.pdbx_seq_one_letter_code
_entity_poly.pdbx_strand_id
1 'polypeptide(L)' 'MNSDILIYQIHDGNIKIDVRLEEETVWLTQAHMGALFGKDKLTISEHLGNVFREGELDKS' A
#
# COMPACT_ATOMS: atom_id res chain seq x y z
N MET A 1 1.27 23.09 -1.66
CA MET A 1 1.02 21.64 -1.49
C MET A 1 1.41 20.99 -2.81
N ASN A 2 2.59 20.38 -2.89
CA ASN A 2 3.00 19.57 -4.03
C ASN A 2 2.62 18.13 -3.70
N SER A 3 1.54 17.65 -4.32
CA SER A 3 1.22 16.22 -4.28
C SER A 3 1.95 15.58 -5.45
N ASP A 4 3.08 14.93 -5.16
CA ASP A 4 3.85 14.24 -6.18
C ASP A 4 3.23 12.85 -6.42
N ILE A 5 2.90 12.57 -7.69
CA ILE A 5 2.42 11.25 -8.11
C ILE A 5 3.65 10.41 -8.42
N LEU A 6 3.82 9.31 -7.69
CA LEU A 6 4.90 8.36 -7.94
C LEU A 6 4.33 7.14 -8.68
N ILE A 7 4.97 6.72 -9.77
CA ILE A 7 4.57 5.52 -10.53
C ILE A 7 5.52 4.40 -10.14
N TYR A 8 5.03 3.42 -9.38
CA TYR A 8 5.77 2.19 -9.12
C TYR A 8 5.52 1.17 -10.22
N GLN A 9 6.61 0.61 -10.77
CA GLN A 9 6.59 -0.50 -11.71
C GLN A 9 7.20 -1.72 -11.02
N ILE A 10 6.39 -2.77 -10.83
CA ILE A 10 6.90 -4.05 -10.34
C ILE A 10 7.75 -4.74 -11.42
N HIS A 11 8.75 -5.51 -10.99
CA HIS A 11 9.75 -6.17 -11.84
C HIS A 11 9.13 -7.11 -12.91
N ASP A 12 7.88 -7.56 -12.71
CA ASP A 12 7.12 -8.42 -13.64
C ASP A 12 6.31 -7.65 -14.72
N GLY A 13 6.58 -6.34 -14.86
CA GLY A 13 6.59 -5.73 -16.18
C GLY A 13 5.37 -4.92 -16.62
N ASN A 14 4.23 -4.87 -15.92
CA ASN A 14 3.08 -4.11 -16.43
C ASN A 14 2.16 -3.40 -15.42
N ILE A 15 2.40 -3.49 -14.11
CA ILE A 15 1.55 -2.78 -13.16
C ILE A 15 2.12 -1.39 -12.90
N LYS A 16 1.41 -0.36 -13.37
CA LYS A 16 1.60 1.04 -12.95
C LYS A 16 0.63 1.30 -11.82
N ILE A 17 1.17 1.61 -10.64
CA ILE A 17 0.36 2.03 -9.50
C ILE A 17 0.55 3.53 -9.33
N ASP A 18 -0.53 4.30 -9.52
CA ASP A 18 -0.55 5.73 -9.19
C ASP A 18 -0.75 5.89 -7.69
N VAL A 19 0.26 6.40 -7.01
CA VAL A 19 0.27 6.57 -5.55
C VAL A 19 0.53 8.02 -5.20
N ARG A 20 -0.11 8.49 -4.12
CA ARG A 20 0.18 9.81 -3.55
C ARG A 20 1.37 9.68 -2.61
N LEU A 21 2.41 10.47 -2.88
CA LEU A 21 3.51 10.68 -1.94
C LEU A 21 3.23 11.95 -1.13
N GLU A 22 3.34 11.85 0.18
CA GLU A 22 3.19 12.98 1.10
C GLU A 22 4.09 12.78 2.31
N GLU A 23 4.98 13.74 2.59
CA GLU A 23 5.88 13.69 3.74
C GLU A 23 6.64 12.35 3.86
N GLU A 24 7.15 11.87 2.71
CA GLU A 24 7.85 10.57 2.59
C GLU A 24 6.97 9.34 2.86
N THR A 25 5.67 9.54 3.08
CA THR A 25 4.65 8.48 3.22
C THR A 25 3.99 8.19 1.89
N VAL A 26 3.91 6.90 1.55
CA VAL A 26 3.21 6.43 0.35
C VAL A 26 1.82 5.94 0.72
N TRP A 27 0.79 6.58 0.16
CA TRP A 27 -0.58 6.18 0.38
C TRP A 27 -1.04 5.15 -0.65
N LEU A 28 -1.38 3.95 -0.16
CA LEU A 28 -1.82 2.82 -0.98
C LEU A 28 -3.22 2.36 -0.58
N THR A 29 -4.00 1.92 -1.57
CA THR A 29 -5.17 1.08 -1.31
C THR A 29 -4.73 -0.36 -1.01
N GLN A 30 -5.60 -1.15 -0.36
CA GLN A 30 -5.32 -2.59 -0.15
C GLN A 30 -5.14 -3.36 -1.47
N ALA A 31 -5.81 -2.93 -2.55
CA ALA A 31 -5.62 -3.52 -3.87
C ALA A 31 -4.22 -3.20 -4.44
N HIS A 32 -3.75 -1.97 -4.27
CA HIS A 32 -2.39 -1.57 -4.66
C HIS A 32 -1.32 -2.35 -3.89
N MET A 33 -1.51 -2.52 -2.57
CA MET A 33 -0.62 -3.36 -1.76
C MET A 33 -0.61 -4.81 -2.25
N GLY A 34 -1.78 -5.37 -2.58
CA GLY A 34 -1.87 -6.72 -3.15
C GLY A 34 -1.08 -6.86 -4.45
N ALA A 35 -1.20 -5.90 -5.36
CA ALA A 35 -0.45 -5.87 -6.61
C ALA A 35 1.07 -5.70 -6.41
N LEU A 36 1.48 -4.88 -5.43
CA LEU A 36 2.90 -4.63 -5.13
C LEU A 36 3.59 -5.84 -4.49
N PHE A 37 2.92 -6.51 -3.56
CA PHE A 37 3.47 -7.63 -2.80
C PHE A 37 3.11 -9.01 -3.36
N GLY A 38 2.35 -9.07 -4.47
CA GLY A 38 1.89 -10.33 -5.06
C GLY A 38 0.99 -11.12 -4.11
N LYS A 39 0.07 -10.43 -3.43
CA LYS A 39 -0.85 -11.02 -2.44
C LYS A 39 -2.30 -10.67 -2.77
N ASP A 40 -3.21 -11.54 -2.36
CA ASP A 40 -4.64 -11.26 -2.47
C ASP A 40 -5.06 -10.20 -1.45
N LYS A 41 -6.11 -9.44 -1.80
CA LYS A 41 -6.69 -8.41 -0.93
C LYS A 41 -7.04 -8.95 0.46
N LEU A 42 -7.55 -10.19 0.54
CA LEU A 42 -7.91 -10.84 1.81
C LEU A 42 -6.69 -10.95 2.74
N THR A 43 -5.54 -11.37 2.21
CA THR A 43 -4.29 -11.50 2.97
C THR A 43 -3.83 -10.13 3.49
N ILE A 44 -3.95 -9.08 2.67
CA ILE A 44 -3.64 -7.70 3.11
C ILE A 44 -4.60 -7.26 4.23
N SER A 45 -5.91 -7.51 4.09
CA SER A 45 -6.88 -7.16 5.13
C SER A 45 -6.62 -7.89 6.45
N GLU A 46 -6.29 -9.19 6.38
CA GLU A 46 -5.94 -9.99 7.55
C GLU A 46 -4.69 -9.44 8.25
N HIS A 47 -3.63 -9.16 7.48
CA HIS A 47 -2.39 -8.63 8.03
C HIS A 47 -2.60 -7.26 8.70
N LEU A 48 -3.34 -6.34 8.08
CA LEU A 48 -3.72 -5.07 8.70
C LEU A 48 -4.49 -5.29 10.01
N GLY A 49 -5.41 -6.25 10.03
CA GLY A 49 -6.13 -6.62 11.25
C GLY A 49 -5.21 -7.07 12.38
N ASN A 50 -4.19 -7.88 12.07
CA ASN A 50 -3.19 -8.34 13.03
C ASN A 50 -2.34 -7.17 13.57
N VAL A 51 -1.85 -6.30 12.68
CA VAL A 51 -1.08 -5.10 13.03
C VAL A 51 -1.81 -4.22 14.06
N PHE A 52 -3.11 -3.93 13.85
CA PHE A 52 -3.88 -3.16 14.83
C PHE A 52 -4.18 -3.93 16.12
N ARG A 53 -4.33 -5.26 16.05
CA ARG A 53 -4.59 -6.11 17.23
C ARG A 53 -3.35 -6.23 18.10
N GLU A 54 -2.17 -6.27 17.50
CA GLU A 54 -0.87 -6.37 18.16
C GLU A 54 -0.38 -5.02 18.68
N GLY A 55 -1.07 -3.92 18.33
CA GLY A 55 -0.75 -2.57 18.77
C GLY A 55 0.47 -1.99 18.07
N GLU A 56 0.86 -2.56 16.92
CA GLU A 56 1.94 -2.02 16.08
C GLU A 56 1.55 -0.67 15.46
N LEU A 57 0.26 -0.46 15.23
CA LEU A 57 -0.33 0.78 14.74
C LEU A 57 -1.66 1.07 15.46
N ASP A 58 -1.94 2.36 15.61
CA ASP A 58 -3.22 2.86 16.10
C ASP A 58 -4.25 2.94 14.98
N LYS A 59 -5.51 2.62 15.30
CA LYS A 59 -6.63 2.84 14.39
C LYS A 59 -6.90 4.34 14.27
N SER A 60 -6.86 4.86 13.05
CA SER A 60 -7.19 6.25 12.71
C SER A 60 -8.70 6.50 12.67
#